data_AF-A0A7X2MQU0-F1
#
_entry.id   AF-A0A7X2MQU0-F1
#
_cell.length_a   1.000
_cell.length_b   1.000
_cell.length_c   1.000
_cell.angle_alpha   90.00
_cell.angle_beta   90.00
_cell.angle_gamma   90.00
#
_symmetry.space_group_name_H-M   'P 1'
#
loop_
_entity.id
_entity.type
_entity.pdbx_description
1 polymer ?
#
loop_
_entity_poly.entity_id
_entity_poly.type
_entity_poly.pdbx_seq_one_letter_code
_entity_poly.pdbx_strand_id
1 'polypeptide(L)'
;GLNIVEFAGDNAALIDQQIEQLCGRLDALMAQQQGGVIGYQFCNDLDGIERIYNMRKKAVGLLGNAKGRAKPIPFVEDTAVPPEKLADYIVEFRALLDSHGLSYGMFGHVDAGVLHVRPALDMCDPQQEMMMKQISDEVVALTARYGGLLWGEHGKGFRAQYSPAFFGETLFNELRRIKAAFDPLNRLNPGKICTPYNSNDEMMQVDAVKRGTYDRQIPLTVRDEWRGAMECNGNGLCFNFDARSPMCPSMKITRNRIHSPKGRATLTREWLRLLAGQGVDPLTLEKQLPENRLSLRTLIARTRNSWHASKGEYDFSHEVKEAMSGCLACKACSTQCPIKIDVPAFRSRFLQLYHTRYLRPVSDHLVAAVEGYAPLMAKAPKVFNFFLRQPWLKEISKTHIGMVDLPLLSAPNLK
;
A
#
# COMPACT_ATOMS: atom_id res chain seq x y z
N GLY A 1 -3.84 -15.98 -23.53
CA GLY A 1 -3.60 -16.19 -22.08
C GLY A 1 -2.31 -16.96 -21.90
N LEU A 2 -1.79 -17.02 -20.68
CA LEU A 2 -0.63 -17.86 -20.35
C LEU A 2 -1.10 -18.90 -19.33
N ASN A 3 -0.86 -20.18 -19.62
CA ASN A 3 -1.06 -21.27 -18.67
C ASN A 3 0.32 -21.74 -18.17
N ILE A 4 0.41 -22.04 -16.88
CA ILE A 4 1.63 -22.54 -16.24
C ILE A 4 1.28 -23.89 -15.64
N VAL A 5 2.06 -24.92 -15.97
CA VAL A 5 1.90 -26.29 -15.47
C VAL A 5 3.21 -26.71 -14.84
N GLU A 6 3.16 -27.24 -13.63
CA GLU A 6 4.31 -27.77 -12.91
C GLU A 6 4.11 -29.26 -12.63
N PHE A 7 5.17 -30.04 -12.84
CA PHE A 7 5.26 -31.43 -12.43
C PHE A 7 6.29 -31.52 -11.30
N ALA A 8 5.90 -32.08 -10.17
CA ALA A 8 6.77 -32.25 -9.00
C ALA A 8 6.59 -33.66 -8.42
N GLY A 9 7.71 -34.31 -8.07
CA GLY A 9 7.70 -35.66 -7.51
C GLY A 9 9.11 -36.24 -7.38
N ASP A 10 9.20 -37.43 -6.79
CA ASP A 10 10.48 -38.08 -6.46
C ASP A 10 10.99 -39.05 -7.54
N ASN A 11 10.25 -39.21 -8.64
CA ASN A 11 10.62 -40.09 -9.75
C ASN A 11 10.84 -39.29 -11.03
N ALA A 12 12.11 -39.00 -11.32
CA ALA A 12 12.50 -38.23 -12.51
C ALA A 12 12.02 -38.86 -13.81
N ALA A 13 12.15 -40.18 -13.98
CA ALA A 13 11.74 -40.86 -15.21
C ALA A 13 10.23 -40.76 -15.47
N LEU A 14 9.41 -40.79 -14.40
CA LEU A 14 7.97 -40.60 -14.52
C LEU A 14 7.63 -39.15 -14.92
N ILE A 15 8.31 -38.17 -14.32
CA ILE A 15 8.12 -36.75 -14.64
C ILE A 15 8.49 -36.48 -16.09
N ASP A 16 9.65 -36.97 -16.54
CA ASP A 16 10.12 -36.83 -17.92
C ASP A 16 9.11 -37.43 -18.91
N GLN A 17 8.59 -38.63 -18.61
CA GLN A 17 7.57 -39.28 -19.43
C GLN A 17 6.28 -38.46 -19.51
N GLN A 18 5.80 -37.90 -18.39
CA GLN A 18 4.59 -37.07 -18.36
C GLN A 18 4.76 -35.76 -19.15
N ILE A 19 5.94 -35.15 -19.04
CA ILE A 19 6.29 -33.94 -19.78
C ILE A 19 6.37 -34.22 -21.27
N GLU A 20 7.06 -35.28 -21.69
CA GLU A 20 7.12 -35.69 -23.10
C GLU A 20 5.73 -35.95 -23.68
N GLN A 21 4.86 -36.63 -22.92
CA GLN A 21 3.48 -36.88 -23.33
C GLN A 21 2.68 -35.57 -23.51
N LEU A 22 2.83 -34.62 -22.58
CA LEU A 22 2.18 -33.31 -22.69
C LEU A 22 2.71 -32.51 -23.88
N CYS A 23 4.02 -32.43 -24.04
CA CYS A 23 4.68 -31.75 -25.16
C CYS A 23 4.23 -32.31 -26.49
N GLY A 24 4.24 -33.65 -26.67
CA GLY A 24 3.78 -34.29 -27.90
C GLY A 24 2.29 -34.02 -28.19
N ARG A 25 1.44 -33.95 -27.16
CA ARG A 25 0.04 -33.54 -27.31
C ARG A 25 -0.10 -32.08 -27.74
N LEU A 26 0.70 -31.18 -27.17
CA LEU A 26 0.70 -29.75 -27.54
C LEU A 26 1.20 -29.55 -28.98
N ASP A 27 2.25 -30.28 -29.39
CA ASP A 27 2.76 -30.27 -30.77
C ASP A 27 1.69 -30.73 -31.76
N ALA A 28 0.95 -31.79 -31.44
CA ALA A 28 -0.16 -32.27 -32.27
C ALA A 28 -1.29 -31.22 -32.38
N LEU A 29 -1.66 -30.57 -31.26
CA LEU A 29 -2.67 -29.50 -31.26
C LEU A 29 -2.22 -28.29 -32.08
N MET A 30 -0.94 -27.91 -31.98
CA MET A 30 -0.37 -26.81 -32.77
C MET A 30 -0.34 -27.14 -34.27
N ALA A 31 0.08 -28.35 -34.63
CA ALA A 31 0.10 -28.80 -36.03
C ALA A 31 -1.30 -28.81 -36.66
N GLN A 32 -2.32 -29.13 -35.86
CA GLN A 32 -3.72 -29.15 -36.28
C GLN A 32 -4.43 -27.80 -36.11
N GLN A 33 -3.76 -26.78 -35.56
CA GLN A 33 -4.33 -25.47 -35.21
C GLN A 33 -5.58 -25.56 -34.31
N GLN A 34 -5.58 -26.51 -33.38
CA GLN A 34 -6.69 -26.77 -32.46
C GLN A 34 -6.43 -26.21 -31.05
N GLY A 35 -7.51 -25.91 -30.32
CA GLY A 35 -7.43 -25.50 -28.91
C GLY A 35 -6.77 -24.14 -28.66
N GLY A 36 -6.45 -23.36 -29.70
CA GLY A 36 -5.83 -22.04 -29.58
C GLY A 36 -4.38 -22.06 -29.06
N VAL A 37 -3.71 -23.22 -29.13
CA VAL A 37 -2.31 -23.36 -28.72
C VAL A 37 -1.41 -22.73 -29.79
N ILE A 38 -0.66 -21.69 -29.41
CA ILE A 38 0.26 -20.97 -30.31
C ILE A 38 1.74 -21.38 -30.12
N GLY A 39 2.06 -22.01 -28.98
CA GLY A 39 3.42 -22.37 -28.58
C GLY A 39 3.51 -22.69 -27.09
N TYR A 40 4.59 -23.35 -26.70
CA TYR A 40 4.96 -23.58 -25.31
C TYR A 40 6.48 -23.46 -25.13
N GLN A 41 6.91 -23.28 -23.88
CA GLN A 41 8.31 -23.30 -23.50
C GLN A 41 8.48 -24.27 -22.34
N PHE A 42 9.37 -25.24 -22.51
CA PHE A 42 9.79 -26.14 -21.44
C PHE A 42 10.95 -25.52 -20.64
N CYS A 43 10.94 -25.75 -19.33
CA CYS A 43 11.97 -25.27 -18.40
C CYS A 43 12.12 -26.30 -17.26
N ASN A 44 13.34 -26.76 -17.04
CA ASN A 44 13.71 -27.73 -16.00
C ASN A 44 14.87 -27.27 -15.11
N ASP A 45 15.47 -26.12 -15.42
CA ASP A 45 16.52 -25.52 -14.62
C ASP A 45 15.91 -24.65 -13.50
N LEU A 46 16.53 -24.68 -12.32
CA LEU A 46 16.04 -23.96 -11.14
C LEU A 46 15.92 -22.45 -11.40
N ASP A 47 16.89 -21.85 -12.08
CA ASP A 47 16.90 -20.42 -12.39
C ASP A 47 15.69 -20.01 -13.25
N GLY A 48 15.38 -20.80 -14.29
CA GLY A 48 14.22 -20.60 -15.15
C GLY A 48 12.88 -20.80 -14.43
N ILE A 49 12.78 -21.85 -13.61
CA ILE A 49 11.60 -22.10 -12.76
C ILE A 49 11.35 -20.92 -11.82
N GLU A 50 12.40 -20.46 -11.14
CA GLU A 50 12.32 -19.30 -10.26
C GLU A 50 11.92 -18.03 -11.01
N ARG A 51 12.39 -17.82 -12.24
CA ARG A 51 11.98 -16.67 -13.07
C ARG A 51 10.48 -16.69 -13.37
N ILE A 52 9.93 -17.83 -13.77
CA ILE A 52 8.49 -18.00 -14.05
C ILE A 52 7.68 -17.73 -12.78
N TYR A 53 8.09 -18.34 -11.66
CA TYR A 53 7.43 -18.13 -10.37
C TYR A 53 7.50 -16.68 -9.90
N ASN A 54 8.65 -16.04 -10.05
CA ASN A 54 8.83 -14.63 -9.72
C ASN A 54 7.94 -13.73 -10.57
N MET A 55 7.78 -14.03 -11.86
CA MET A 55 6.84 -13.33 -12.73
C MET A 55 5.39 -13.49 -12.22
N ARG A 56 4.93 -14.72 -11.96
CA ARG A 56 3.58 -15.00 -11.45
C ARG A 56 3.31 -14.31 -10.10
N LYS A 57 4.28 -14.34 -9.18
CA LYS A 57 4.20 -13.68 -7.86
C LYS A 57 4.15 -12.16 -7.98
N LYS A 58 4.91 -11.57 -8.92
CA LYS A 58 4.96 -10.10 -9.11
C LYS A 58 3.78 -9.55 -9.92
N ALA A 59 3.12 -10.35 -10.75
CA ALA A 59 2.03 -9.92 -11.64
C ALA A 59 0.91 -9.15 -10.91
N VAL A 60 0.48 -9.64 -9.75
CA VAL A 60 -0.57 -9.00 -8.93
C VAL A 60 -0.16 -7.61 -8.47
N GLY A 61 1.11 -7.46 -8.08
CA GLY A 61 1.68 -6.17 -7.67
C GLY A 61 1.80 -5.19 -8.84
N LEU A 62 2.17 -5.68 -10.03
CA LEU A 62 2.26 -4.89 -11.25
C LEU A 62 0.90 -4.37 -11.71
N LEU A 63 -0.17 -5.17 -11.60
CA LEU A 63 -1.54 -4.72 -11.88
C LEU A 63 -1.92 -3.51 -11.02
N GLY A 64 -1.54 -3.50 -9.75
CA GLY A 64 -1.80 -2.36 -8.86
C GLY A 64 -1.08 -1.07 -9.27
N ASN A 65 -0.01 -1.16 -10.06
CA ASN A 65 0.75 -0.03 -10.59
C ASN A 65 0.33 0.36 -12.02
N ALA A 66 -0.85 -0.06 -12.47
CA ALA A 66 -1.40 0.34 -13.77
C ALA A 66 -1.48 1.87 -13.90
N LYS A 67 -1.24 2.38 -15.11
CA LYS A 67 -1.36 3.81 -15.42
C LYS A 67 -2.83 4.25 -15.38
N GLY A 68 -3.07 5.52 -15.07
CA GLY A 68 -4.41 6.09 -14.99
C GLY A 68 -4.98 6.12 -13.57
N ARG A 69 -6.15 6.75 -13.44
CA ARG A 69 -6.87 6.91 -12.15
C ARG A 69 -7.65 5.65 -11.78
N ALA A 70 -8.26 4.99 -12.77
CA ALA A 70 -8.86 3.69 -12.57
C ALA A 70 -7.76 2.67 -12.20
N LYS A 71 -7.91 2.01 -11.05
CA LYS A 71 -6.96 1.02 -10.55
C LYS A 71 -7.63 -0.35 -10.47
N PRO A 72 -6.94 -1.45 -10.86
CA PRO A 72 -7.43 -2.80 -10.65
C PRO A 72 -7.67 -3.07 -9.16
N ILE A 73 -8.93 -3.28 -8.78
CA ILE A 73 -9.33 -3.48 -7.39
C ILE A 73 -9.95 -4.87 -7.14
N PRO A 74 -9.65 -5.50 -5.99
CA PRO A 74 -10.09 -6.86 -5.67
C PRO A 74 -11.50 -6.91 -5.06
N PHE A 75 -12.54 -6.57 -5.83
CA PHE A 75 -13.92 -6.55 -5.31
C PHE A 75 -14.82 -7.69 -5.84
N VAL A 76 -14.42 -8.32 -6.94
CA VAL A 76 -15.06 -9.51 -7.53
C VAL A 76 -14.03 -10.61 -7.79
N GLU A 77 -12.99 -10.67 -6.96
CA GLU A 77 -11.96 -11.71 -7.07
C GLU A 77 -12.31 -12.97 -6.29
N ASP A 78 -11.51 -14.01 -6.50
CA ASP A 78 -11.50 -15.22 -5.67
C ASP A 78 -12.79 -16.05 -5.72
N THR A 79 -13.46 -16.01 -6.87
CA THR A 79 -14.61 -16.86 -7.15
C THR A 79 -14.13 -18.28 -7.46
N ALA A 80 -14.78 -19.28 -6.89
CA ALA A 80 -14.48 -20.70 -7.09
C ALA A 80 -15.70 -21.38 -7.71
N VAL A 81 -15.55 -22.02 -8.87
CA VAL A 81 -16.60 -22.82 -9.53
C VAL A 81 -16.07 -24.22 -9.81
N PRO A 82 -16.93 -25.24 -9.98
CA PRO A 82 -16.46 -26.56 -10.40
C PRO A 82 -15.56 -26.47 -11.66
N PRO A 83 -14.36 -27.08 -11.70
CA PRO A 83 -13.42 -26.92 -12.80
C PRO A 83 -14.00 -27.23 -14.18
N GLU A 84 -14.90 -28.20 -14.26
CA GLU A 84 -15.60 -28.58 -15.49
C GLU A 84 -16.49 -27.48 -16.08
N LYS A 85 -16.90 -26.49 -15.26
CA LYS A 85 -17.69 -25.32 -15.70
C LYS A 85 -16.87 -24.04 -15.81
N LEU A 86 -15.58 -24.08 -15.47
CA LEU A 86 -14.74 -22.88 -15.37
C LEU A 86 -14.63 -22.12 -16.71
N ALA A 87 -14.54 -22.84 -17.83
CA ALA A 87 -14.41 -22.24 -19.15
C ALA A 87 -15.63 -21.37 -19.49
N ASP A 88 -16.84 -21.92 -19.36
CA ASP A 88 -18.08 -21.20 -19.61
C ASP A 88 -18.27 -20.03 -18.64
N TYR A 89 -17.93 -20.25 -17.36
CA TYR A 89 -17.95 -19.20 -16.35
C TYR A 89 -17.04 -18.02 -16.71
N ILE A 90 -15.82 -18.29 -17.18
CA ILE A 90 -14.88 -17.24 -17.64
C ILE A 90 -15.49 -16.46 -18.83
N VAL A 91 -16.12 -17.13 -19.79
CA VAL A 91 -16.73 -16.47 -20.94
C VAL A 91 -17.85 -15.52 -20.50
N GLU A 92 -18.78 -15.98 -19.67
CA GLU A 92 -19.88 -15.13 -19.16
C GLU A 92 -19.37 -14.01 -18.25
N PHE A 93 -18.37 -14.26 -17.40
CA PHE A 93 -17.81 -13.24 -16.52
C PHE A 93 -17.10 -12.15 -17.35
N ARG A 94 -16.37 -12.53 -18.40
CA ARG A 94 -15.78 -11.56 -19.33
C ARG A 94 -16.84 -10.72 -20.02
N ALA A 95 -17.88 -11.36 -20.56
CA ALA A 95 -18.99 -10.65 -21.21
C ALA A 95 -19.67 -9.66 -20.26
N LEU A 96 -19.86 -10.02 -18.98
CA LEU A 96 -20.38 -9.14 -17.94
C LEU A 96 -19.48 -7.91 -17.77
N LEU A 97 -18.18 -8.09 -17.55
CA LEU A 97 -17.25 -6.97 -17.36
C LEU A 97 -17.08 -6.10 -18.62
N ASP A 98 -17.07 -6.73 -19.79
CA ASP A 98 -16.99 -6.06 -21.08
C ASP A 98 -18.25 -5.22 -21.34
N SER A 99 -19.44 -5.67 -20.90
CA SER A 99 -20.69 -4.91 -21.01
C SER A 99 -20.70 -3.62 -20.18
N HIS A 100 -19.92 -3.57 -19.09
CA HIS A 100 -19.68 -2.37 -18.29
C HIS A 100 -18.49 -1.52 -18.80
N GLY A 101 -17.85 -1.92 -19.91
CA GLY A 101 -16.73 -1.20 -20.50
C GLY A 101 -15.46 -1.20 -19.65
N LEU A 102 -15.29 -2.20 -18.77
CA LEU A 102 -14.17 -2.23 -17.82
C LEU A 102 -12.93 -2.91 -18.40
N SER A 103 -11.76 -2.35 -18.10
CA SER A 103 -10.49 -3.08 -18.21
C SER A 103 -10.26 -3.90 -16.96
N TYR A 104 -9.78 -5.14 -17.09
CA TYR A 104 -9.56 -6.03 -15.95
C TYR A 104 -8.33 -6.92 -16.13
N GLY A 105 -7.72 -7.27 -15.01
CA GLY A 105 -6.78 -8.39 -14.93
C GLY A 105 -7.50 -9.65 -14.45
N MET A 106 -7.25 -10.79 -15.10
CA MET A 106 -7.82 -12.09 -14.76
C MET A 106 -6.72 -13.14 -14.70
N PHE A 107 -6.62 -13.84 -13.57
CA PHE A 107 -5.63 -14.90 -13.30
C PHE A 107 -6.20 -15.84 -12.25
N GLY A 108 -5.72 -17.07 -12.12
CA GLY A 108 -6.34 -18.03 -11.21
C GLY A 108 -5.59 -19.34 -11.10
N HIS A 109 -6.22 -20.28 -10.39
CA HIS A 109 -5.82 -21.67 -10.23
C HIS A 109 -6.87 -22.52 -10.95
N VAL A 110 -6.57 -22.88 -12.20
CA VAL A 110 -7.51 -23.58 -13.10
C VAL A 110 -7.87 -24.95 -12.55
N ASP A 111 -6.91 -25.63 -11.93
CA ASP A 111 -7.05 -26.93 -11.27
C ASP A 111 -8.06 -26.90 -10.12
N ALA A 112 -8.12 -25.81 -9.36
CA ALA A 112 -9.06 -25.62 -8.26
C ALA A 112 -10.36 -24.90 -8.67
N GLY A 113 -10.50 -24.49 -9.93
CA GLY A 113 -11.64 -23.70 -10.38
C GLY A 113 -11.69 -22.28 -9.81
N VAL A 114 -10.58 -21.77 -9.30
CA VAL A 114 -10.48 -20.46 -8.61
C VAL A 114 -10.01 -19.39 -9.57
N LEU A 115 -10.75 -18.28 -9.64
CA LEU A 115 -10.48 -17.14 -10.49
C LEU A 115 -10.33 -15.85 -9.68
N HIS A 116 -9.21 -15.17 -9.85
CA HIS A 116 -8.96 -13.83 -9.33
C HIS A 116 -9.15 -12.80 -10.45
N VAL A 117 -10.16 -11.94 -10.28
CA VAL A 117 -10.53 -10.91 -11.25
C VAL A 117 -10.44 -9.55 -10.59
N ARG A 118 -9.73 -8.62 -11.25
CA ARG A 118 -9.52 -7.26 -10.75
C ARG A 118 -9.91 -6.24 -11.81
N PRO A 119 -11.19 -5.83 -11.85
CA PRO A 119 -11.63 -4.74 -12.70
C PRO A 119 -11.04 -3.41 -12.24
N ALA A 120 -10.72 -2.53 -13.19
CA ALA A 120 -10.16 -1.22 -12.94
C ALA A 120 -11.27 -0.18 -12.77
N LEU A 121 -11.35 0.43 -11.59
CA LEU A 121 -12.30 1.50 -11.26
C LEU A 121 -11.59 2.68 -10.59
N ASP A 122 -12.05 3.90 -10.84
CA ASP A 122 -11.69 5.08 -10.07
C ASP A 122 -12.65 5.23 -8.89
N MET A 123 -12.24 4.78 -7.71
CA MET A 123 -13.06 4.88 -6.50
C MET A 123 -13.28 6.32 -6.01
N CYS A 124 -12.60 7.32 -6.60
CA CYS A 124 -12.92 8.72 -6.34
C CYS A 124 -14.08 9.23 -7.20
N ASP A 125 -14.48 8.51 -8.25
CA ASP A 125 -15.66 8.81 -9.06
C ASP A 125 -16.92 8.17 -8.40
N PRO A 126 -17.92 8.97 -8.01
CA PRO A 126 -19.14 8.46 -7.39
C PRO A 126 -19.89 7.45 -8.25
N GLN A 127 -19.91 7.60 -9.58
CA GLN A 127 -20.64 6.70 -10.47
C GLN A 127 -19.97 5.32 -10.52
N GLN A 128 -18.63 5.30 -10.59
CA GLN A 128 -17.86 4.06 -10.56
C GLN A 128 -17.88 3.39 -9.19
N GLU A 129 -17.96 4.16 -8.09
CA GLU A 129 -18.17 3.60 -6.76
C GLU A 129 -19.53 2.88 -6.65
N MET A 130 -20.60 3.42 -7.25
CA MET A 130 -21.90 2.73 -7.32
C MET A 130 -21.84 1.48 -8.21
N MET A 131 -21.17 1.58 -9.36
CA MET A 131 -20.96 0.46 -10.27
C MET A 131 -20.26 -0.74 -9.60
N MET A 132 -19.33 -0.49 -8.66
CA MET A 132 -18.69 -1.54 -7.86
C MET A 132 -19.71 -2.45 -7.16
N LYS A 133 -20.77 -1.88 -6.57
CA LYS A 133 -21.84 -2.65 -5.90
C LYS A 133 -22.64 -3.45 -6.91
N GLN A 134 -23.08 -2.81 -7.99
CA GLN A 134 -23.86 -3.45 -9.04
C GLN A 134 -23.13 -4.67 -9.62
N ILE A 135 -21.87 -4.50 -10.04
CA ILE A 135 -21.06 -5.59 -10.59
C ILE A 135 -20.83 -6.67 -9.54
N SER A 136 -20.67 -6.31 -8.27
CA SER A 136 -20.55 -7.32 -7.21
C SER A 136 -21.80 -8.20 -7.14
N ASP A 137 -23.00 -7.60 -7.17
CA ASP A 137 -24.28 -8.34 -7.13
C ASP A 137 -24.45 -9.23 -8.37
N GLU A 138 -24.13 -8.72 -9.56
CA GLU A 138 -24.20 -9.48 -10.81
C GLU A 138 -23.22 -10.67 -10.81
N VAL A 139 -22.00 -10.48 -10.30
CA VAL A 139 -21.02 -11.57 -10.15
C VAL A 139 -21.48 -12.58 -9.09
N VAL A 140 -22.10 -12.15 -7.99
CA VAL A 140 -22.71 -13.05 -7.01
C VAL A 140 -23.74 -13.97 -7.67
N ALA A 141 -24.65 -13.39 -8.45
CA ALA A 141 -25.67 -14.13 -9.16
C ALA A 141 -25.07 -15.09 -10.21
N LEU A 142 -24.06 -14.62 -10.97
CA LEU A 142 -23.32 -15.44 -11.92
C LEU A 142 -22.65 -16.64 -11.23
N THR A 143 -21.88 -16.41 -10.17
CA THR A 143 -21.20 -17.48 -9.43
C THR A 143 -22.20 -18.50 -8.86
N ALA A 144 -23.34 -18.04 -8.33
CA ALA A 144 -24.38 -18.93 -7.83
C ALA A 144 -25.00 -19.80 -8.93
N ARG A 145 -25.25 -19.26 -10.14
CA ARG A 145 -25.76 -20.05 -11.29
C ARG A 145 -24.85 -21.22 -11.67
N TYR A 146 -23.54 -21.05 -11.49
CA TYR A 146 -22.55 -22.10 -11.76
C TYR A 146 -22.36 -23.08 -10.59
N GLY A 147 -23.02 -22.86 -9.45
CA GLY A 147 -22.84 -23.65 -8.23
C GLY A 147 -21.52 -23.36 -7.52
N GLY A 148 -20.98 -22.16 -7.70
CA GLY A 148 -19.72 -21.73 -7.12
C GLY A 148 -19.84 -21.00 -5.78
N LEU A 149 -18.69 -20.60 -5.26
CA LEU A 149 -18.52 -19.78 -4.06
C LEU A 149 -17.82 -18.46 -4.43
N LEU A 150 -18.13 -17.40 -3.68
CA LEU A 150 -17.50 -16.09 -3.88
C LEU A 150 -16.08 -15.97 -3.32
N TRP A 151 -15.63 -16.96 -2.55
CA TRP A 151 -14.36 -16.95 -1.82
C TRP A 151 -13.81 -18.37 -1.79
N GLY A 152 -12.71 -18.58 -2.52
CA GLY A 152 -11.90 -19.79 -2.48
C GLY A 152 -10.80 -19.70 -1.44
N GLU A 153 -9.96 -18.65 -1.52
CA GLU A 153 -8.73 -18.52 -0.74
C GLU A 153 -8.70 -17.25 0.15
N HIS A 154 -9.32 -16.17 -0.31
CA HIS A 154 -9.20 -14.84 0.28
C HIS A 154 -10.33 -14.54 1.28
N GLY A 155 -10.10 -13.52 2.12
CA GLY A 155 -11.08 -13.06 3.10
C GLY A 155 -12.28 -12.33 2.48
N LYS A 156 -13.42 -12.34 3.18
CA LYS A 156 -14.70 -11.77 2.72
C LYS A 156 -14.71 -10.23 2.70
N GLY A 157 -14.07 -9.58 3.68
CA GLY A 157 -13.94 -8.13 3.73
C GLY A 157 -15.29 -7.40 3.68
N PHE A 158 -15.46 -6.48 2.73
CA PHE A 158 -16.72 -5.76 2.51
C PHE A 158 -17.78 -6.60 1.78
N ARG A 159 -17.39 -7.72 1.17
CA ARG A 159 -18.32 -8.65 0.52
C ARG A 159 -19.00 -9.58 1.52
N ALA A 160 -18.72 -9.39 2.81
CA ALA A 160 -19.34 -10.15 3.90
C ALA A 160 -20.87 -10.06 3.89
N GLN A 161 -21.46 -9.02 3.29
CA GLN A 161 -22.91 -8.91 3.10
C GLN A 161 -23.55 -10.14 2.45
N TYR A 162 -22.84 -10.86 1.57
CA TYR A 162 -23.39 -12.04 0.90
C TYR A 162 -23.22 -13.32 1.72
N SER A 163 -22.53 -13.29 2.87
CA SER A 163 -22.25 -14.49 3.68
C SER A 163 -23.52 -15.28 4.06
N PRO A 164 -24.63 -14.64 4.49
CA PRO A 164 -25.84 -15.37 4.84
C PRO A 164 -26.37 -16.22 3.68
N ALA A 165 -26.33 -15.69 2.45
CA ALA A 165 -26.82 -16.38 1.27
C ALA A 165 -25.96 -17.60 0.90
N PHE A 166 -24.63 -17.52 1.06
CA PHE A 166 -23.71 -18.64 0.72
C PHE A 166 -23.64 -19.73 1.78
N PHE A 167 -23.75 -19.38 3.06
CA PHE A 167 -23.74 -20.37 4.14
C PHE A 167 -25.12 -20.97 4.40
N GLY A 168 -26.18 -20.25 4.02
CA GLY A 168 -27.53 -20.56 4.46
C GLY A 168 -27.71 -20.30 5.96
N GLU A 169 -28.96 -20.39 6.42
CA GLU A 169 -29.33 -20.02 7.78
C GLU A 169 -28.58 -20.84 8.85
N THR A 170 -28.52 -22.17 8.69
CA THR A 170 -27.93 -23.08 9.67
C THR A 170 -26.44 -22.80 9.88
N LEU A 171 -25.62 -22.88 8.83
CA LEU A 171 -24.17 -22.70 8.96
C LEU A 171 -23.81 -21.27 9.32
N PHE A 172 -24.56 -20.28 8.81
CA PHE A 172 -24.33 -18.89 9.19
C PHE A 172 -24.58 -18.69 10.69
N ASN A 173 -25.65 -19.27 11.25
CA ASN A 173 -25.92 -19.18 12.68
C ASN A 173 -24.85 -19.87 13.55
N GLU A 174 -24.27 -20.99 13.11
CA GLU A 174 -23.14 -21.59 13.84
C GLU A 174 -21.91 -20.68 13.86
N LEU A 175 -21.60 -20.01 12.73
CA LEU A 175 -20.54 -18.99 12.69
C LEU A 175 -20.82 -17.85 13.69
N ARG A 176 -22.08 -17.38 13.75
CA ARG A 176 -22.50 -16.34 14.70
C ARG A 176 -22.36 -16.78 16.16
N ARG A 177 -22.62 -18.05 16.48
CA ARG A 177 -22.42 -18.61 17.83
C ARG A 177 -20.96 -18.66 18.20
N ILE A 178 -20.08 -19.09 17.29
CA ILE A 178 -18.62 -19.03 17.48
C ILE A 178 -18.19 -17.59 17.74
N LYS A 179 -18.64 -16.64 16.91
CA LYS A 179 -18.34 -15.21 17.08
C LYS A 179 -18.81 -14.69 18.45
N ALA A 180 -20.01 -15.07 18.90
CA ALA A 180 -20.52 -14.67 20.21
C ALA A 180 -19.69 -15.24 21.37
N ALA A 181 -19.19 -16.47 21.26
CA ALA A 181 -18.37 -17.10 22.30
C ALA A 181 -17.01 -16.39 22.49
N PHE A 182 -16.38 -15.93 21.40
CA PHE A 182 -15.04 -15.31 21.44
C PHE A 182 -15.05 -13.78 21.44
N ASP A 183 -16.12 -13.15 20.97
CA ASP A 183 -16.25 -11.69 20.88
C ASP A 183 -17.72 -11.24 21.09
N PRO A 184 -18.27 -11.42 22.31
CA PRO A 184 -19.67 -11.14 22.61
C PRO A 184 -20.04 -9.66 22.45
N LEU A 185 -19.06 -8.76 22.56
CA LEU A 185 -19.22 -7.31 22.42
C LEU A 185 -18.90 -6.81 21.00
N ASN A 186 -18.71 -7.72 20.04
CA ASN A 186 -18.45 -7.44 18.63
C ASN A 186 -17.32 -6.42 18.35
N ARG A 187 -16.24 -6.47 19.13
CA ARG A 187 -15.12 -5.50 19.05
C ARG A 187 -14.12 -5.84 17.95
N LEU A 188 -14.02 -7.10 17.56
CA LEU A 188 -13.02 -7.61 16.63
C LEU A 188 -13.58 -7.65 15.20
N ASN A 189 -13.28 -6.63 14.38
CA ASN A 189 -13.72 -6.51 12.97
C ASN A 189 -15.24 -6.77 12.80
N PRO A 190 -16.10 -5.93 13.39
CA PRO A 190 -17.56 -6.10 13.31
C PRO A 190 -18.04 -6.20 11.86
N GLY A 191 -18.96 -7.13 11.61
CA GLY A 191 -19.67 -7.26 10.33
C GLY A 191 -18.86 -7.81 9.14
N LYS A 192 -17.56 -8.13 9.29
CA LYS A 192 -16.70 -8.58 8.16
C LYS A 192 -16.74 -10.08 7.85
N ILE A 193 -17.35 -10.89 8.69
CA ILE A 193 -17.54 -12.34 8.47
C ILE A 193 -18.95 -12.72 8.91
N CYS A 194 -19.27 -12.41 10.17
CA CYS A 194 -20.59 -12.54 10.77
C CYS A 194 -20.67 -11.61 11.98
N THR A 195 -21.88 -11.43 12.51
CA THR A 195 -22.14 -10.73 13.78
C THR A 195 -22.40 -11.76 14.88
N PRO A 196 -22.21 -11.42 16.18
CA PRO A 196 -22.55 -12.34 17.26
C PRO A 196 -24.00 -12.85 17.15
N TYR A 197 -24.23 -14.08 17.58
CA TYR A 197 -25.57 -14.65 17.68
C TYR A 197 -26.45 -13.78 18.61
N ASN A 198 -27.72 -13.59 18.24
CA ASN A 198 -28.66 -12.67 18.90
C ASN A 198 -28.25 -11.18 18.95
N SER A 199 -27.19 -10.77 18.26
CA SER A 199 -26.89 -9.34 18.07
C SER A 199 -27.77 -8.74 16.96
N ASN A 200 -28.15 -7.48 17.16
CA ASN A 200 -28.79 -6.61 16.16
C ASN A 200 -27.76 -5.85 15.30
N ASP A 201 -26.47 -6.12 15.46
CA ASP A 201 -25.43 -5.53 14.64
C ASP A 201 -25.59 -5.90 13.17
N GLU A 202 -25.24 -4.97 12.29
CA GLU A 202 -25.32 -5.15 10.85
C GLU A 202 -24.04 -5.75 10.27
N MET A 203 -24.22 -6.45 9.14
CA MET A 203 -23.11 -6.90 8.31
C MET A 203 -22.49 -5.71 7.56
N MET A 204 -21.19 -5.78 7.32
CA MET A 204 -20.51 -4.78 6.51
C MET A 204 -21.02 -4.88 5.06
N GLN A 205 -21.52 -3.76 4.54
CA GLN A 205 -22.06 -3.68 3.18
C GLN A 205 -20.96 -3.35 2.16
N VAL A 206 -21.13 -3.82 0.93
CA VAL A 206 -20.21 -3.58 -0.19
C VAL A 206 -20.19 -2.11 -0.58
N ASP A 207 -21.28 -1.37 -0.41
CA ASP A 207 -21.42 0.05 -0.70
C ASP A 207 -21.09 0.96 0.50
N ALA A 208 -20.70 0.39 1.65
CA ALA A 208 -20.26 1.15 2.81
C ALA A 208 -19.14 2.14 2.46
N VAL A 209 -19.05 3.24 3.21
CA VAL A 209 -18.07 4.31 2.97
C VAL A 209 -16.65 3.75 2.90
N LYS A 210 -15.96 4.05 1.80
CA LYS A 210 -14.61 3.57 1.53
C LYS A 210 -13.63 4.74 1.51
N ARG A 211 -12.35 4.39 1.41
CA ARG A 211 -11.28 5.36 1.20
C ARG A 211 -11.57 6.34 0.06
N GLY A 212 -12.11 5.87 -1.06
CA GLY A 212 -12.40 6.71 -2.24
C GLY A 212 -13.34 7.88 -1.94
N THR A 213 -14.30 7.69 -1.04
CA THR A 213 -15.23 8.72 -0.56
C THR A 213 -14.53 9.88 0.15
N TYR A 214 -13.44 9.60 0.87
CA TYR A 214 -12.63 10.62 1.53
C TYR A 214 -11.60 11.24 0.56
N ASP A 215 -10.91 10.41 -0.22
CA ASP A 215 -9.87 10.85 -1.16
C ASP A 215 -10.45 11.80 -2.22
N ARG A 216 -11.72 11.64 -2.64
CA ARG A 216 -12.36 12.55 -3.63
C ARG A 216 -12.59 13.98 -3.13
N GLN A 217 -12.58 14.20 -1.81
CA GLN A 217 -12.68 15.54 -1.22
C GLN A 217 -11.40 16.35 -1.44
N ILE A 218 -10.29 15.69 -1.79
CA ILE A 218 -9.03 16.35 -2.15
C ILE A 218 -9.13 16.80 -3.63
N PRO A 219 -8.85 18.09 -3.93
CA PRO A 219 -8.87 18.60 -5.30
C PRO A 219 -8.04 17.73 -6.25
N LEU A 220 -8.53 17.56 -7.48
CA LEU A 220 -7.90 16.69 -8.50
C LEU A 220 -6.43 17.06 -8.74
N THR A 221 -6.14 18.36 -8.87
CA THR A 221 -4.78 18.88 -9.06
C THR A 221 -3.85 18.49 -7.92
N VAL A 222 -4.30 18.59 -6.68
CA VAL A 222 -3.53 18.19 -5.49
C VAL A 222 -3.27 16.69 -5.50
N ARG A 223 -4.27 15.87 -5.87
CA ARG A 223 -4.10 14.41 -5.97
C ARG A 223 -3.08 14.02 -7.05
N ASP A 224 -3.08 14.71 -8.18
CA ASP A 224 -2.14 14.47 -9.27
C ASP A 224 -0.70 14.86 -8.91
N GLU A 225 -0.53 15.97 -8.19
CA GLU A 225 0.79 16.40 -7.72
C GLU A 225 1.30 15.56 -6.55
N TRP A 226 0.42 15.09 -5.65
CA TRP A 226 0.77 14.28 -4.48
C TRP A 226 0.63 12.76 -4.72
N ARG A 227 0.82 12.32 -5.97
CA ARG A 227 0.66 10.92 -6.40
C ARG A 227 1.31 9.90 -5.47
N GLY A 228 2.52 10.14 -4.97
CA GLY A 228 3.20 9.20 -4.08
C GLY A 228 2.36 8.78 -2.86
N ALA A 229 1.64 9.70 -2.22
CA ALA A 229 0.75 9.36 -1.10
C ALA A 229 -0.60 8.79 -1.58
N MET A 230 -1.10 9.27 -2.72
CA MET A 230 -2.39 8.85 -3.30
C MET A 230 -2.36 7.44 -3.91
N GLU A 231 -1.21 6.97 -4.40
CA GLU A 231 -1.08 5.71 -5.14
C GLU A 231 -1.03 4.47 -4.24
N CYS A 232 -0.75 4.60 -2.94
CA CYS A 232 -0.71 3.45 -2.03
C CYS A 232 -2.03 2.67 -2.07
N ASN A 233 -2.06 1.48 -2.67
CA ASN A 233 -3.29 0.68 -2.80
C ASN A 233 -3.68 -0.10 -1.52
N GLY A 234 -2.89 0.02 -0.46
CA GLY A 234 -3.18 -0.62 0.82
C GLY A 234 -2.79 -2.10 0.93
N ASN A 235 -2.00 -2.67 0.01
CA ASN A 235 -1.57 -4.07 0.01
C ASN A 235 -0.93 -4.58 1.32
N GLY A 236 -0.40 -3.68 2.16
CA GLY A 236 0.11 -4.03 3.49
C GLY A 236 1.44 -4.78 3.50
N LEU A 237 2.13 -4.96 2.37
CA LEU A 237 3.46 -5.60 2.29
C LEU A 237 4.46 -4.93 3.24
N CYS A 238 4.28 -3.64 3.48
CA CYS A 238 5.11 -2.89 4.39
C CYS A 238 4.95 -3.25 5.88
N PHE A 239 3.94 -4.04 6.26
CA PHE A 239 3.79 -4.58 7.61
C PHE A 239 4.66 -5.83 7.83
N ASN A 240 5.90 -5.76 7.35
CA ASN A 240 6.87 -6.83 7.44
C ASN A 240 7.65 -6.75 8.77
N PHE A 241 7.73 -7.88 9.48
CA PHE A 241 8.45 -8.02 10.75
C PHE A 241 9.87 -8.59 10.60
N ASP A 242 10.26 -9.05 9.41
CA ASP A 242 11.61 -9.54 9.16
C ASP A 242 12.64 -8.43 9.39
N ALA A 243 13.55 -8.63 10.35
CA ALA A 243 14.58 -7.67 10.71
C ALA A 243 15.52 -7.32 9.55
N ARG A 244 15.75 -8.24 8.61
CA ARG A 244 16.67 -8.06 7.48
C ARG A 244 16.06 -7.29 6.31
N SER A 245 14.74 -7.20 6.24
CA SER A 245 14.07 -6.41 5.20
C SER A 245 14.42 -4.91 5.35
N PRO A 246 14.86 -4.21 4.29
CA PRO A 246 15.22 -2.78 4.40
C PRO A 246 14.03 -1.84 4.70
N MET A 247 12.78 -2.31 4.54
CA MET A 247 11.61 -1.45 4.62
C MET A 247 11.24 -1.07 6.06
N CYS A 248 11.35 0.24 6.34
CA CYS A 248 10.87 0.95 7.54
C CYS A 248 11.27 0.36 8.90
N PRO A 249 12.54 0.55 9.33
CA PRO A 249 13.00 0.16 10.66
C PRO A 249 12.15 0.74 11.80
N SER A 250 11.68 1.99 11.65
CA SER A 250 10.85 2.66 12.66
C SER A 250 9.55 1.91 12.96
N MET A 251 8.88 1.34 11.97
CA MET A 251 7.67 0.53 12.21
C MET A 251 8.01 -0.75 12.97
N LYS A 252 9.13 -1.40 12.67
CA LYS A 252 9.53 -2.66 13.32
C LYS A 252 9.87 -2.47 14.79
N ILE A 253 10.55 -1.38 15.11
CA ILE A 253 10.95 -1.04 16.48
C ILE A 253 9.71 -0.62 17.29
N THR A 254 8.93 0.33 16.77
CA THR A 254 7.78 0.89 17.51
C THR A 254 6.56 -0.03 17.52
N ARG A 255 6.48 -0.97 16.58
CA ARG A 255 5.27 -1.77 16.25
C ARG A 255 4.04 -0.92 15.92
N ASN A 256 4.22 0.37 15.67
CA ASN A 256 3.15 1.28 15.35
C ASN A 256 3.05 1.48 13.83
N ARG A 257 1.87 1.15 13.29
CA ARG A 257 1.59 1.14 11.85
C ARG A 257 1.69 2.52 11.21
N ILE A 258 1.60 3.62 11.96
CA ILE A 258 1.77 4.99 11.42
C ILE A 258 3.17 5.20 10.84
N HIS A 259 4.19 4.51 11.35
CA HIS A 259 5.56 4.60 10.86
C HIS A 259 5.85 3.70 9.63
N SER A 260 4.85 2.98 9.11
CA SER A 260 4.97 2.27 7.84
C SER A 260 4.73 3.23 6.65
N PRO A 261 5.16 2.87 5.42
CA PRO A 261 4.78 3.59 4.21
C PRO A 261 3.26 3.73 4.05
N LYS A 262 2.49 2.69 4.37
CA LYS A 262 1.02 2.72 4.33
C LYS A 262 0.45 3.70 5.37
N GLY A 263 0.99 3.69 6.59
CA GLY A 263 0.60 4.63 7.65
C GLY A 263 0.88 6.08 7.26
N ARG A 264 2.11 6.36 6.83
CA ARG A 264 2.56 7.67 6.35
C ARG A 264 1.72 8.19 5.19
N ALA A 265 1.46 7.36 4.19
CA ALA A 265 0.58 7.75 3.08
C ALA A 265 -0.84 8.05 3.55
N THR A 266 -1.37 7.27 4.50
CA THR A 266 -2.72 7.50 5.05
C THR A 266 -2.81 8.82 5.79
N LEU A 267 -1.84 9.12 6.65
CA LEU A 267 -1.76 10.40 7.37
C LEU A 267 -1.60 11.58 6.40
N THR A 268 -0.76 11.45 5.37
CA THR A 268 -0.62 12.50 4.35
C THR A 268 -1.92 12.73 3.58
N ARG A 269 -2.65 11.69 3.19
CA ARG A 269 -3.95 11.84 2.52
C ARG A 269 -4.97 12.54 3.40
N GLU A 270 -5.06 12.13 4.66
CA GLU A 270 -5.98 12.76 5.61
C GLU A 270 -5.60 14.23 5.85
N TRP A 271 -4.32 14.54 5.94
CA TRP A 271 -3.83 15.92 6.06
C TRP A 271 -4.20 16.77 4.85
N LEU A 272 -4.02 16.25 3.63
CA LEU A 272 -4.44 16.94 2.40
C LEU A 272 -5.97 17.16 2.36
N ARG A 273 -6.75 16.19 2.85
CA ARG A 273 -8.21 16.28 2.94
C ARG A 273 -8.64 17.37 3.93
N LEU A 274 -8.01 17.43 5.11
CA LEU A 274 -8.28 18.44 6.13
C LEU A 274 -7.90 19.85 5.64
N LEU A 275 -6.77 19.99 4.94
CA LEU A 275 -6.39 21.26 4.29
C LEU A 275 -7.43 21.71 3.27
N ALA A 276 -7.87 20.79 2.40
CA ALA A 276 -8.92 21.08 1.42
C ALA A 276 -10.22 21.52 2.09
N GLY A 277 -10.62 20.85 3.19
CA GLY A 277 -11.79 21.23 3.99
C GLY A 277 -11.69 22.62 4.65
N GLN A 278 -10.48 23.11 4.88
CA GLN A 278 -10.21 24.48 5.36
C GLN A 278 -10.03 25.50 4.23
N GLY A 279 -10.18 25.09 2.97
CA GLY A 279 -9.95 25.95 1.80
C GLY A 279 -8.46 26.28 1.55
N VAL A 280 -7.53 25.52 2.13
CA VAL A 280 -6.08 25.72 1.98
C VAL A 280 -5.55 24.83 0.85
N ASP A 281 -5.02 25.44 -0.20
CA ASP A 281 -4.35 24.70 -1.29
C ASP A 281 -2.84 24.57 -1.02
N PRO A 282 -2.32 23.36 -0.76
CA PRO A 282 -0.89 23.14 -0.53
C PRO A 282 -0.03 23.50 -1.74
N LEU A 283 -0.55 23.43 -2.98
CA LEU A 283 0.24 23.75 -4.18
C LEU A 283 0.49 25.25 -4.32
N THR A 284 -0.54 26.05 -4.01
CA THR A 284 -0.42 27.51 -3.92
C THR A 284 0.60 27.91 -2.85
N LEU A 285 0.56 27.26 -1.68
CA LEU A 285 1.56 27.49 -0.62
C LEU A 285 2.98 27.14 -1.10
N GLU A 286 3.18 26.00 -1.77
CA GLU A 286 4.48 25.60 -2.30
C GLU A 286 5.04 26.62 -3.30
N LYS A 287 4.19 27.15 -4.20
CA LYS A 287 4.60 28.13 -5.22
C LYS A 287 5.00 29.49 -4.62
N GLN A 288 4.37 29.91 -3.54
CA GLN A 288 4.65 31.20 -2.88
C GLN A 288 5.93 31.18 -2.02
N LEU A 289 6.49 30.00 -1.74
CA LEU A 289 7.62 29.87 -0.83
C LEU A 289 8.94 30.52 -1.29
N PRO A 290 9.36 30.39 -2.56
CA PRO A 290 10.61 31.01 -3.03
C PRO A 290 10.57 32.54 -3.00
N GLU A 291 9.37 33.14 -3.15
CA GLU A 291 9.18 34.59 -3.24
C GLU A 291 9.09 35.27 -1.88
N ASN A 292 8.64 34.52 -0.86
CA ASN A 292 8.45 35.03 0.49
C ASN A 292 9.76 35.11 1.28
N ARG A 293 10.36 36.30 1.32
CA ARG A 293 11.41 36.62 2.30
C ARG A 293 10.85 36.50 3.72
N LEU A 294 11.67 35.99 4.65
CA LEU A 294 11.31 35.87 6.07
C LEU A 294 10.95 37.24 6.65
N SER A 295 9.65 37.50 6.82
CA SER A 295 9.18 38.71 7.49
C SER A 295 9.18 38.52 9.00
N LEU A 296 9.39 39.60 9.76
CA LEU A 296 9.29 39.57 11.23
C LEU A 296 7.91 39.06 11.68
N ARG A 297 6.84 39.42 10.95
CA ARG A 297 5.48 38.93 11.20
C ARG A 297 5.39 37.41 11.09
N THR A 298 5.99 36.83 10.04
CA THR A 298 6.03 35.37 9.84
C THR A 298 6.80 34.69 10.96
N LEU A 299 7.92 35.26 11.40
CA LEU A 299 8.71 34.71 12.50
C LEU A 299 7.94 34.73 13.84
N ILE A 300 7.26 35.84 14.15
CA ILE A 300 6.39 35.95 15.33
C ILE A 300 5.26 34.91 15.27
N ALA A 301 4.60 34.77 14.13
CA ALA A 301 3.53 33.79 13.94
C ALA A 301 4.02 32.35 14.15
N ARG A 302 5.16 31.97 13.56
CA ARG A 302 5.76 30.63 13.75
C ARG A 302 6.13 30.37 15.20
N THR A 303 6.70 31.36 15.88
CA THR A 303 7.09 31.27 17.28
C THR A 303 5.86 31.06 18.16
N ARG A 304 4.80 31.86 17.94
CA ARG A 304 3.52 31.72 18.63
C ARG A 304 2.92 30.33 18.43
N ASN A 305 2.81 29.86 17.18
CA ASN A 305 2.25 28.55 16.86
C ASN A 305 3.06 27.41 17.52
N SER A 306 4.39 27.52 17.51
CA SER A 306 5.26 26.50 18.13
C SER A 306 5.14 26.48 19.65
N TRP A 307 4.92 27.64 20.26
CA TRP A 307 4.65 27.75 21.69
C TRP A 307 3.27 27.17 22.06
N HIS A 308 2.23 27.44 21.27
CA HIS A 308 0.92 26.83 21.48
C HIS A 308 0.95 25.30 21.34
N ALA A 309 1.67 24.79 20.34
CA ALA A 309 1.88 23.36 20.18
C ALA A 309 2.57 22.74 21.42
N SER A 310 3.55 23.41 22.02
CA SER A 310 4.20 22.93 23.25
C SER A 310 3.32 23.03 24.50
N LYS A 311 2.26 23.84 24.45
CA LYS A 311 1.20 23.90 25.48
C LYS A 311 0.08 22.88 25.27
N GLY A 312 0.16 22.04 24.24
CA GLY A 312 -0.80 20.96 23.98
C GLY A 312 -1.96 21.35 23.06
N GLU A 313 -1.88 22.47 22.34
CA GLU A 313 -2.85 22.77 21.28
C GLU A 313 -2.74 21.73 20.16
N TYR A 314 -3.85 21.08 19.84
CA TYR A 314 -3.88 19.98 18.89
C TYR A 314 -3.91 20.47 17.44
N ASP A 315 -2.99 19.97 16.62
CA ASP A 315 -2.98 20.11 15.16
C ASP A 315 -2.57 18.76 14.57
N PHE A 316 -3.41 18.23 13.67
CA PHE A 316 -3.17 16.95 12.99
C PHE A 316 -1.82 16.92 12.25
N SER A 317 -1.31 18.08 11.82
CA SER A 317 0.02 18.21 11.21
C SER A 317 1.13 17.65 12.11
N HIS A 318 0.96 17.65 13.44
CA HIS A 318 1.92 17.07 14.37
C HIS A 318 1.98 15.54 14.28
N GLU A 319 0.85 14.85 14.07
CA GLU A 319 0.83 13.40 13.86
C GLU A 319 1.55 13.01 12.56
N VAL A 320 1.30 13.78 11.49
CA VAL A 320 2.00 13.58 10.21
C VAL A 320 3.51 13.79 10.42
N LYS A 321 3.89 14.86 11.12
CA LYS A 321 5.30 15.17 11.42
C LYS A 321 5.96 14.07 12.26
N GLU A 322 5.28 13.50 13.24
CA GLU A 322 5.77 12.37 14.02
C GLU A 322 6.04 11.15 13.11
N ALA A 323 5.06 10.77 12.29
CA ALA A 323 5.20 9.65 11.37
C ALA A 323 6.36 9.85 10.36
N MET A 324 6.54 11.08 9.86
CA MET A 324 7.63 11.45 8.94
C MET A 324 9.00 11.55 9.63
N SER A 325 9.05 11.88 10.92
CA SER A 325 10.30 12.01 11.67
C SER A 325 11.04 10.65 11.76
N GLY A 326 10.29 9.55 11.85
CA GLY A 326 10.86 8.19 11.82
C GLY A 326 11.29 7.69 10.44
N CYS A 327 11.20 8.51 9.37
CA CYS A 327 11.59 8.12 8.01
C CYS A 327 13.04 8.52 7.71
N LEU A 328 13.92 7.54 7.48
CA LEU A 328 15.33 7.76 7.11
C LEU A 328 15.54 8.20 5.66
N ALA A 329 14.47 8.40 4.89
CA ALA A 329 14.52 8.72 3.47
C ALA A 329 15.29 7.73 2.57
N CYS A 330 15.51 6.48 3.01
CA CYS A 330 16.34 5.47 2.32
C CYS A 330 15.78 4.91 0.99
N LYS A 331 14.59 5.34 0.54
CA LYS A 331 13.89 4.87 -0.67
C LYS A 331 13.60 3.35 -0.78
N ALA A 332 13.76 2.58 0.30
CA ALA A 332 13.40 1.15 0.29
C ALA A 332 11.92 0.91 -0.05
N CYS A 333 11.02 1.82 0.35
CA CYS A 333 9.60 1.73 -0.01
C CYS A 333 9.34 1.92 -1.51
N SER A 334 10.14 2.75 -2.20
CA SER A 334 9.99 3.03 -3.63
C SER A 334 10.45 1.85 -4.48
N THR A 335 11.38 1.03 -3.98
CA THR A 335 11.94 -0.11 -4.71
C THR A 335 11.24 -1.43 -4.37
N GLN A 336 10.88 -1.67 -3.11
CA GLN A 336 10.32 -2.94 -2.66
C GLN A 336 8.79 -2.97 -2.68
N CYS A 337 8.11 -1.83 -2.63
CA CYS A 337 6.67 -1.82 -2.79
C CYS A 337 6.34 -2.07 -4.27
N PRO A 338 5.43 -3.00 -4.61
CA PRO A 338 5.04 -3.22 -6.00
C PRO A 338 4.42 -1.98 -6.67
N ILE A 339 3.83 -1.09 -5.86
CA ILE A 339 3.23 0.19 -6.28
C ILE A 339 4.23 1.34 -6.24
N LYS A 340 5.49 1.08 -5.86
CA LYS A 340 6.60 2.05 -5.87
C LYS A 340 6.32 3.37 -5.13
N ILE A 341 5.63 3.28 -3.99
CA ILE A 341 5.35 4.45 -3.13
C ILE A 341 6.64 5.17 -2.71
N ASP A 342 6.69 6.49 -2.95
CA ASP A 342 7.83 7.34 -2.58
C ASP A 342 7.51 8.19 -1.33
N VAL A 343 7.70 7.58 -0.16
CA VAL A 343 7.61 8.28 1.13
C VAL A 343 8.61 9.43 1.25
N PRO A 344 9.89 9.27 0.87
CA PRO A 344 10.86 10.37 0.92
C PRO A 344 10.39 11.64 0.19
N ALA A 345 9.78 11.50 -0.99
CA ALA A 345 9.32 12.62 -1.80
C ALA A 345 8.17 13.41 -1.13
N PHE A 346 7.10 12.74 -0.69
CA PHE A 346 6.01 13.47 -0.02
C PHE A 346 6.39 13.93 1.39
N ARG A 347 7.37 13.28 2.05
CA ARG A 347 7.93 13.76 3.32
C ARG A 347 8.61 15.11 3.16
N SER A 348 9.47 15.30 2.15
CA SER A 348 10.19 16.56 1.98
C SER A 348 9.23 17.73 1.73
N ARG A 349 8.23 17.51 0.86
CA ARG A 349 7.15 18.46 0.59
C ARG A 349 6.36 18.80 1.85
N PHE A 350 5.94 17.78 2.60
CA PHE A 350 5.22 17.97 3.85
C PHE A 350 6.05 18.78 4.86
N LEU A 351 7.32 18.43 5.08
CA LEU A 351 8.18 19.15 6.04
C LEU A 351 8.44 20.59 5.61
N GLN A 352 8.55 20.84 4.31
CA GLN A 352 8.65 22.20 3.79
C GLN A 352 7.42 23.02 4.17
N LEU A 353 6.21 22.49 3.93
CA LEU A 353 4.94 23.13 4.28
C LEU A 353 4.74 23.26 5.80
N TYR A 354 5.08 22.23 6.58
CA TYR A 354 4.98 22.23 8.03
C TYR A 354 5.80 23.38 8.67
N HIS A 355 7.04 23.57 8.21
CA HIS A 355 7.91 24.63 8.72
C HIS A 355 7.62 26.03 8.19
N THR A 356 6.57 26.19 7.37
CA THR A 356 5.99 27.51 7.08
C THR A 356 5.16 28.03 8.26
N ARG A 357 4.56 27.10 9.01
CA ARG A 357 3.67 27.35 10.15
C ARG A 357 4.37 27.22 11.49
N TYR A 358 5.34 26.31 11.61
CA TYR A 358 6.08 26.01 12.83
C TYR A 358 7.56 26.36 12.70
N LEU A 359 8.22 26.64 13.83
CA LEU A 359 9.67 26.83 13.87
C LEU A 359 10.38 25.54 13.46
N ARG A 360 11.49 25.70 12.73
CA ARG A 360 12.36 24.59 12.36
C ARG A 360 13.42 24.40 13.45
N PRO A 361 13.72 23.15 13.85
CA PRO A 361 14.78 22.88 14.83
C PRO A 361 16.12 23.44 14.38
N VAL A 362 16.92 23.91 15.34
CA VAL A 362 18.27 24.44 15.07
C VAL A 362 19.18 23.36 14.47
N SER A 363 18.99 22.09 14.87
CA SER A 363 19.71 20.95 14.30
C SER A 363 19.63 20.89 12.78
N ASP A 364 18.46 21.16 12.19
CA ASP A 364 18.25 21.07 10.75
C ASP A 364 19.09 22.13 10.02
N HIS A 365 19.16 23.34 10.59
CA HIS A 365 19.96 24.44 10.03
C HIS A 365 21.46 24.18 10.18
N LEU A 366 21.90 23.62 11.31
CA LEU A 366 23.29 23.22 11.51
C LEU A 366 23.67 22.15 10.49
N VAL A 367 22.91 21.06 10.38
CA VAL A 367 23.18 19.99 9.42
C VAL A 367 23.17 20.50 7.98
N ALA A 368 22.22 21.35 7.60
CA ALA A 368 22.16 21.94 6.26
C ALA A 368 23.35 22.86 5.95
N ALA A 369 23.94 23.51 6.95
CA ALA A 369 25.08 24.41 6.78
C ALA A 369 26.45 23.70 6.90
N VAL A 370 26.48 22.38 7.17
CA VAL A 370 27.73 21.60 7.35
C VAL A 370 28.71 21.82 6.21
N GLU A 371 28.25 21.80 4.96
CA GLU A 371 29.13 21.96 3.79
C GLU A 371 29.83 23.34 3.78
N GLY A 372 29.21 24.36 4.36
CA GLY A 372 29.78 25.71 4.46
C GLY A 372 30.81 25.85 5.58
N TYR A 373 30.52 25.30 6.76
CA TYR A 373 31.40 25.49 7.93
C TYR A 373 32.44 24.37 8.12
N ALA A 374 32.18 23.14 7.67
CA ALA A 374 33.11 22.02 7.86
C ALA A 374 34.49 22.25 7.22
N PRO A 375 34.60 22.86 6.02
CA PRO A 375 35.91 23.24 5.46
C PRO A 375 36.66 24.26 6.30
N LEU A 376 35.95 25.20 6.95
CA LEU A 376 36.56 26.16 7.87
C LEU A 376 37.05 25.46 9.13
N MET A 377 36.25 24.54 9.67
CA MET A 377 36.63 23.71 10.81
C MET A 377 37.87 22.86 10.52
N ALA A 378 37.96 22.30 9.32
CA ALA A 378 39.09 21.49 8.87
C ALA A 378 40.42 22.28 8.77
N LYS A 379 40.41 23.62 8.70
CA LYS A 379 41.64 24.43 8.74
C LYS A 379 42.31 24.43 10.13
N ALA A 380 41.54 24.21 11.19
CA ALA A 380 42.04 24.25 12.57
C ALA A 380 41.45 23.09 13.41
N PRO A 381 41.68 21.82 13.01
CA PRO A 381 40.98 20.67 13.60
C PRO A 381 41.25 20.52 15.09
N LYS A 382 42.47 20.85 15.56
CA LYS A 382 42.84 20.78 16.99
C LYS A 382 42.02 21.74 17.85
N VAL A 383 41.73 22.94 17.34
CA VAL A 383 40.94 23.96 18.06
C VAL A 383 39.50 23.51 18.17
N PHE A 384 38.87 23.13 17.05
CA PHE A 384 37.49 22.66 17.05
C PHE A 384 37.33 21.36 17.86
N ASN A 385 38.25 20.41 17.73
CA ASN A 385 38.23 19.19 18.53
C ASN A 385 38.37 19.45 20.04
N PHE A 386 39.16 20.47 20.45
CA PHE A 386 39.24 20.86 21.86
C PHE A 386 37.86 21.25 22.40
N PHE A 387 37.10 22.07 21.67
CA PHE A 387 35.75 22.46 22.08
C PHE A 387 34.75 21.30 21.99
N LEU A 388 34.74 20.55 20.87
CA LEU A 388 33.83 19.40 20.65
C LEU A 388 34.00 18.27 21.68
N ARG A 389 35.18 18.14 22.28
CA ARG A 389 35.44 17.16 23.34
C ARG A 389 34.91 17.58 24.71
N GLN A 390 34.59 18.85 24.92
CA GLN A 390 34.18 19.32 26.24
C GLN A 390 32.83 18.71 26.66
N PRO A 391 32.72 18.11 27.87
CA PRO A 391 31.48 17.48 28.34
C PRO A 391 30.28 18.42 28.35
N TRP A 392 30.48 19.69 28.73
CA TRP A 392 29.42 20.68 28.76
C TRP A 392 28.86 20.97 27.36
N LEU A 393 29.69 20.96 26.32
CA LEU A 393 29.23 21.17 24.95
C LEU A 393 28.42 19.98 24.45
N LYS A 394 28.80 18.76 24.82
CA LYS A 394 28.03 17.55 24.51
C LYS A 394 26.65 17.58 25.17
N GLU A 395 26.56 17.98 26.44
CA GLU A 395 25.27 18.06 27.15
C GLU A 395 24.38 19.19 26.60
N ILE A 396 24.95 20.36 26.27
CA ILE A 396 24.20 21.44 25.61
C ILE A 396 23.70 20.99 24.23
N SER A 397 24.57 20.34 23.44
CA SER A 397 24.20 19.85 22.11
C SER A 397 23.09 18.80 22.17
N LYS A 398 23.19 17.85 23.11
CA LYS A 398 22.17 16.83 23.34
C LYS A 398 20.83 17.43 23.79
N THR A 399 20.87 18.40 24.71
CA THR A 399 19.66 18.92 25.37
C THR A 399 18.94 20.00 24.55
N HIS A 400 19.70 20.91 23.93
CA HIS A 400 19.13 22.07 23.22
C HIS A 400 19.14 21.94 21.70
N ILE A 401 20.09 21.19 21.14
CA ILE A 401 20.20 21.00 19.68
C ILE A 401 19.60 19.65 19.28
N GLY A 402 19.66 18.63 20.15
CA GLY A 402 19.23 17.27 19.84
C GLY A 402 20.25 16.46 19.03
N MET A 403 21.51 16.91 19.00
CA MET A 403 22.61 16.18 18.36
C MET A 403 23.45 15.44 19.40
N VAL A 404 23.74 14.18 19.12
CA VAL A 404 24.58 13.31 19.95
C VAL A 404 25.83 12.95 19.15
N ASP A 405 26.96 12.79 19.83
CA ASP A 405 28.25 12.40 19.23
C ASP A 405 28.69 13.28 18.05
N LEU A 406 28.86 14.58 18.32
CA LEU A 406 29.39 15.53 17.32
C LEU A 406 30.72 15.01 16.74
N PRO A 407 30.83 14.92 15.40
CA PRO A 407 31.99 14.28 14.77
C PRO A 407 33.26 15.08 15.00
N LEU A 408 34.32 14.39 15.41
CA LEU A 408 35.65 14.99 15.50
C LEU A 408 36.30 15.05 14.12
N LEU A 409 37.11 16.07 13.90
CA LEU A 409 37.88 16.26 12.67
C LEU A 409 39.18 15.46 12.75
N SER A 410 39.67 14.98 11.61
CA SER A 410 40.98 14.31 11.55
C SER A 410 42.10 15.26 11.99
N ALA A 411 43.00 14.76 12.84
CA ALA A 411 44.23 15.45 13.22
C ALA A 411 45.37 14.41 13.29
N PRO A 412 46.35 14.42 12.36
CA PRO A 412 46.62 15.45 11.35
C PRO A 412 45.57 15.52 10.23
N ASN A 413 45.50 16.67 9.55
CA ASN A 413 44.67 16.82 8.36
C ASN A 413 45.16 15.84 7.29
N LEU A 414 44.23 15.08 6.72
CA LEU A 414 44.47 14.34 5.49
C LEU A 414 44.62 15.41 4.39
N LYS A 415 45.86 15.62 3.91
CA LYS A 415 46.14 16.51 2.78
C LYS A 415 45.80 15.83 1.47
#